data_AF-A0AAV2IEM0-F1
#
_entry.id   AF-A0AAV2IEM0-F1
#
_cell.length_a   1.000
_cell.length_b   1.000
_cell.length_c   1.000
_cell.angle_alpha   90.00
_cell.angle_beta   90.00
_cell.angle_gamma   90.00
#
_symmetry.space_group_name_H-M   'P 1'
#
loop_
_entity.id
_entity.type
_entity.pdbx_description
1 polymer ?
#
loop_
_entity_poly.entity_id
_entity_poly.type
_entity_poly.pdbx_seq_one_letter_code
_entity_poly.pdbx_strand_id
1 'polypeptide(L)'
;MRKCKPKMATKKGPLPGQVHPRFFNTNATSHKWALGAIAELIDNSYDPDVRATRLAIDMIDMKGKLCLTFKDDGAGMDKEGLTKMLSFGFCTKEKYNQHNAYEPIGQYGNGFKSGSMRLGKDALVITRCRDSASIGFLSQTYLENINAETIEVPIINYKLPQLQRLGGAESKRSLDTILQYAPFDKEDELKNEIRALEVSLTTTGTKIILYNLEMLRNGQTELDFSSDPTDIRCPETHLTGKKNPDNRPIEQNSSKYKHSLREYCSILYFHPRMKIRIRGQDVKPKFIARSLSQTKNFFYKPNGQRKTDGKSTDNVVDNNPTVVITLGYTCEEGPSKDYGMMLYHRNRLITAYEKVGCQKQNTGRGVDVVGVAKVDMLTPTHNKQDFMRDDKYNSVIAALGIKLNLYLKDVEEGEGINKQLPDWLWVQCDQCSKWRRLPKGTDKNSLPNLWYCHLNPYNSHNRCKTAEEPDHEDIGKAKGKVLNKEGTVSQATPEEIMTLPRSIHLIPTHTAARNILNKRPENVDMPEEIMTLPRSIHLIPTQTATRNILNKRQEKMSAPNVVAASSSLPDVSTPNTVGER
;
A
#
# COMPACT_ATOMS: atom_id res chain seq x y z
N MET A 1 25.69 -41.61 54.49
CA MET A 1 24.94 -41.64 53.22
C MET A 1 23.94 -40.49 53.18
N ARG A 2 24.19 -39.43 52.40
CA ARG A 2 23.18 -38.42 52.05
C ARG A 2 23.19 -38.30 50.52
N LYS A 3 22.13 -38.78 49.87
CA LYS A 3 21.95 -38.77 48.41
C LYS A 3 21.70 -37.33 47.95
N CYS A 4 22.59 -36.79 47.12
CA CYS A 4 22.34 -35.56 46.35
C CYS A 4 21.27 -35.83 45.28
N LYS A 5 20.21 -35.02 45.25
CA LYS A 5 19.22 -34.99 44.17
C LYS A 5 19.81 -34.29 42.93
N PRO A 6 19.53 -34.75 41.71
CA PRO A 6 19.99 -34.10 40.49
C PRO A 6 19.22 -32.78 40.25
N LYS A 7 19.95 -31.71 39.87
CA LYS A 7 19.37 -30.44 39.42
C LYS A 7 18.65 -30.65 38.09
N MET A 8 17.36 -30.31 38.04
CA MET A 8 16.56 -30.28 36.82
C MET A 8 17.15 -29.28 35.82
N ALA A 9 17.32 -29.72 34.57
CA ALA A 9 17.66 -28.87 33.45
C ALA A 9 16.58 -27.81 33.23
N THR A 10 16.99 -26.55 33.15
CA THR A 10 16.14 -25.45 32.71
C THR A 10 15.70 -25.72 31.27
N LYS A 11 14.39 -25.88 31.05
CA LYS A 11 13.80 -25.97 29.71
C LYS A 11 14.18 -24.71 28.94
N LYS A 12 15.00 -24.86 27.88
CA LYS A 12 15.16 -23.82 26.86
C LYS A 12 13.75 -23.46 26.35
N GLY A 13 13.41 -22.18 26.37
CA GLY A 13 12.18 -21.69 25.75
C GLY A 13 12.11 -22.10 24.27
N PRO A 14 10.91 -22.09 23.65
CA PRO A 14 10.77 -22.41 22.23
C PRO A 14 11.72 -21.55 21.40
N LEU A 15 12.40 -22.17 20.43
CA LEU A 15 13.28 -21.48 19.50
C LEU A 15 12.49 -20.40 18.76
N PRO A 16 13.05 -19.19 18.55
CA PRO A 16 12.43 -18.20 17.68
C PRO A 16 12.23 -18.83 16.30
N GLY A 17 11.05 -18.67 15.71
CA GLY A 17 10.82 -19.11 14.33
C GLY A 17 11.80 -18.39 13.42
N GLN A 18 12.65 -19.12 12.68
CA GLN A 18 13.60 -18.53 11.76
C GLN A 18 12.98 -18.46 10.37
N VAL A 19 13.14 -17.32 9.67
CA VAL A 19 12.68 -17.15 8.29
C VAL A 19 13.84 -17.36 7.34
N HIS A 20 13.70 -18.34 6.45
CA HIS A 20 14.67 -18.61 5.39
C HIS A 20 14.54 -17.56 4.27
N PRO A 21 15.63 -17.08 3.64
CA PRO A 21 15.57 -16.07 2.57
C PRO A 21 14.63 -16.39 1.40
N ARG A 22 14.44 -17.68 1.08
CA ARG A 22 13.42 -18.14 0.10
C ARG A 22 12.00 -17.62 0.37
N PHE A 23 11.68 -17.25 1.60
CA PHE A 23 10.41 -16.63 1.95
C PHE A 23 10.15 -15.31 1.21
N PHE A 24 11.19 -14.57 0.79
CA PHE A 24 11.00 -13.36 -0.02
C PHE A 24 10.24 -13.67 -1.31
N ASN A 25 10.58 -14.76 -1.98
CA ASN A 25 9.91 -15.19 -3.21
C ASN A 25 8.44 -15.52 -2.94
N THR A 26 8.17 -16.29 -1.87
CA THR A 26 6.79 -16.62 -1.47
C THR A 26 5.99 -15.36 -1.15
N ASN A 27 6.57 -14.42 -0.40
CA ASN A 27 5.90 -13.19 0.00
C ASN A 27 5.66 -12.23 -1.20
N ALA A 28 6.60 -12.18 -2.13
CA ALA A 28 6.51 -11.40 -3.37
C ALA A 28 5.40 -11.91 -4.30
N THR A 29 5.11 -13.22 -4.30
CA THR A 29 4.05 -13.80 -5.17
C THR A 29 2.64 -13.28 -4.89
N SER A 30 2.41 -12.61 -3.74
CA SER A 30 1.14 -11.98 -3.41
C SER A 30 0.73 -10.89 -4.41
N HIS A 31 1.71 -10.20 -5.02
CA HIS A 31 1.47 -9.17 -6.02
C HIS A 31 1.63 -9.74 -7.44
N LYS A 32 0.51 -9.97 -8.12
CA LYS A 32 0.54 -10.31 -9.56
C LYS A 32 0.87 -9.09 -10.42
N TRP A 33 0.33 -7.93 -10.04
CA TRP A 33 0.47 -6.67 -10.76
C TRP A 33 1.55 -5.77 -10.13
N ALA A 34 2.54 -5.36 -10.92
CA ALA A 34 3.69 -4.57 -10.46
C ALA A 34 3.28 -3.20 -9.88
N LEU A 35 2.32 -2.50 -10.49
CA LEU A 35 1.89 -1.19 -9.98
C LEU A 35 1.19 -1.30 -8.61
N GLY A 36 0.54 -2.44 -8.33
CA GLY A 36 0.01 -2.75 -7.00
C GLY A 36 1.12 -2.90 -5.95
N ALA A 37 2.26 -3.47 -6.31
CA ALA A 37 3.45 -3.54 -5.43
C ALA A 37 4.09 -2.17 -5.22
N ILE A 38 4.13 -1.33 -6.26
CA ILE A 38 4.56 0.08 -6.15
C ILE A 38 3.69 0.82 -5.13
N ALA A 39 2.38 0.61 -5.18
CA ALA A 39 1.47 1.33 -4.29
C ALA A 39 1.60 0.93 -2.81
N GLU A 40 2.10 -0.26 -2.47
CA GLU A 40 2.47 -0.57 -1.08
C GLU A 40 3.57 0.37 -0.54
N LEU A 41 4.49 0.80 -1.40
CA LEU A 41 5.56 1.74 -1.04
C LEU A 41 5.00 3.16 -0.91
N ILE A 42 4.09 3.56 -1.80
CA ILE A 42 3.39 4.85 -1.73
C ILE A 42 2.58 4.95 -0.43
N ASP A 43 1.86 3.88 -0.06
CA ASP A 43 1.04 3.83 1.15
C ASP A 43 1.87 4.05 2.42
N ASN A 44 3.11 3.55 2.47
CA ASN A 44 3.99 3.78 3.63
C ASN A 44 4.41 5.25 3.77
N SER A 45 4.64 5.97 2.68
CA SER A 45 4.93 7.41 2.74
C SER A 45 3.68 8.23 3.11
N TYR A 46 2.51 7.77 2.68
CA TYR A 46 1.23 8.44 2.95
C TYR A 46 0.75 8.29 4.40
N ASP A 47 1.07 7.16 5.05
CA ASP A 47 0.52 6.78 6.34
C ASP A 47 0.78 7.82 7.47
N PRO A 48 -0.10 7.93 8.48
CA PRO A 48 -0.12 9.04 9.44
C PRO A 48 1.16 9.22 10.27
N ASP A 49 1.90 8.14 10.49
CA ASP A 49 3.18 8.11 11.19
C ASP A 49 4.32 8.71 10.38
N VAL A 50 4.25 8.60 9.04
CA VAL A 50 5.23 9.18 8.11
C VAL A 50 4.78 10.56 7.63
N ARG A 51 3.51 10.68 7.23
CA ARG A 51 2.80 11.91 6.87
C ARG A 51 3.56 12.76 5.85
N ALA A 52 4.13 12.12 4.83
CA ALA A 52 4.82 12.81 3.76
C ALA A 52 3.86 13.75 3.02
N THR A 53 4.36 14.94 2.67
CA THR A 53 3.61 15.90 1.85
C THR A 53 3.92 15.70 0.37
N ARG A 54 5.08 15.12 0.06
CA ARG A 54 5.56 14.85 -1.30
C ARG A 54 6.24 13.50 -1.37
N LEU A 55 5.98 12.78 -2.45
CA LEU A 55 6.69 11.57 -2.85
C LEU A 55 7.14 11.69 -4.30
N ALA A 56 8.43 11.47 -4.56
CA ALA A 56 8.98 11.36 -5.90
C ALA A 56 9.29 9.89 -6.22
N ILE A 57 8.83 9.43 -7.37
CA ILE A 57 9.10 8.09 -7.92
C ILE A 57 9.84 8.28 -9.24
N ASP A 58 11.04 7.72 -9.33
CA ASP A 58 11.88 7.91 -10.52
C ASP A 58 12.67 6.67 -10.88
N MET A 59 13.12 6.61 -12.13
CA MET A 59 14.10 5.65 -12.61
C MET A 59 15.41 6.37 -12.84
N ILE A 60 16.48 5.85 -12.24
CA ILE A 60 17.84 6.36 -12.40
C ILE A 60 18.78 5.21 -12.76
N ASP A 61 19.77 5.49 -13.62
CA ASP A 61 20.91 4.59 -13.80
C ASP A 61 21.94 4.89 -12.71
N MET A 62 22.31 3.87 -11.93
CA MET A 62 23.40 3.96 -10.97
C MET A 62 24.44 2.90 -11.30
N LYS A 63 25.56 3.33 -11.90
CA LYS A 63 26.70 2.47 -12.25
C LYS A 63 26.29 1.32 -13.18
N GLY A 64 25.47 1.61 -14.19
CA GLY A 64 24.96 0.63 -15.14
C GLY A 64 23.86 -0.28 -14.58
N LYS A 65 23.37 0.00 -13.36
CA LYS A 65 22.19 -0.67 -12.79
C LYS A 65 20.98 0.25 -12.91
N LEU A 66 19.93 -0.24 -13.53
CA LEU A 66 18.64 0.43 -13.57
C LEU A 66 17.99 0.35 -12.17
N CYS A 67 17.73 1.51 -11.58
CA CYS A 67 17.21 1.63 -10.23
C CYS A 67 15.85 2.34 -10.21
N LEU A 68 14.85 1.73 -9.59
CA LEU A 68 13.58 2.38 -9.26
C LEU A 68 13.69 3.01 -7.86
N THR A 69 13.41 4.31 -7.75
CA THR A 69 13.59 5.08 -6.53
C THR A 69 12.29 5.67 -6.03
N PHE A 70 12.15 5.72 -4.70
CA PHE A 70 11.06 6.37 -3.99
C PHE A 70 11.67 7.33 -2.99
N LYS A 71 11.34 8.61 -3.05
CA LYS A 71 11.88 9.62 -2.14
C LYS A 71 10.73 10.45 -1.56
N ASP A 72 10.51 10.35 -0.26
CA ASP A 72 9.53 11.14 0.47
C ASP A 72 10.18 12.14 1.44
N ASP A 73 9.39 13.15 1.81
CA ASP A 73 9.72 14.17 2.81
C ASP A 73 9.01 13.92 4.15
N GLY A 74 8.67 12.67 4.44
CA GLY A 74 7.97 12.27 5.67
C GLY A 74 8.87 12.29 6.90
N ALA A 75 8.37 11.77 8.01
CA ALA A 75 9.04 11.80 9.33
C ALA A 75 10.41 11.09 9.38
N GLY A 76 10.68 10.19 8.42
CA GLY A 76 11.84 9.30 8.45
C GLY A 76 11.78 8.30 9.62
N MET A 77 12.84 7.52 9.79
CA MET A 77 12.96 6.54 10.88
C MET A 77 14.31 6.65 11.57
N ASP A 78 14.33 6.31 12.85
CA ASP A 78 15.56 5.99 13.56
C ASP A 78 15.99 4.54 13.29
N LYS A 79 17.10 4.10 13.91
CA LYS A 79 17.62 2.74 13.76
C LYS A 79 16.60 1.68 14.16
N GLU A 80 15.83 1.90 15.22
CA GLU A 80 14.87 0.91 15.71
C GLU A 80 13.67 0.79 14.75
N GLY A 81 13.13 1.92 14.30
CA GLY A 81 12.07 1.98 13.29
C GLY A 81 12.48 1.29 12.00
N LEU A 82 13.70 1.55 11.50
CA LEU A 82 14.23 0.88 10.31
C LEU A 82 14.40 -0.62 10.53
N THR A 83 14.90 -1.03 11.70
CA THR A 83 15.06 -2.47 12.03
C THR A 83 13.71 -3.17 12.04
N LYS A 84 12.67 -2.57 12.64
CA LYS A 84 11.29 -3.09 12.62
C LYS A 84 10.73 -3.14 11.20
N MET A 85 10.95 -2.09 10.40
CA MET A 85 10.53 -2.04 9.00
C MET A 85 11.14 -3.15 8.16
N LEU A 86 12.38 -3.57 8.42
CA LEU A 86 13.05 -4.63 7.68
C LEU A 86 12.76 -6.03 8.25
N SER A 87 12.31 -6.13 9.50
CA SER A 87 11.95 -7.38 10.19
C SER A 87 10.52 -7.84 9.84
N PHE A 88 10.28 -9.16 9.76
CA PHE A 88 8.94 -9.70 9.50
C PHE A 88 8.05 -9.68 10.76
N GLY A 89 6.76 -9.36 10.59
CA GLY A 89 5.76 -9.45 11.65
C GLY A 89 5.76 -8.32 12.68
N PHE A 90 6.51 -7.23 12.46
CA PHE A 90 6.42 -6.02 13.26
C PHE A 90 5.60 -4.96 12.52
N CYS A 91 4.44 -4.62 13.09
CA CYS A 91 3.64 -3.46 12.69
C CYS A 91 3.28 -2.70 13.96
N THR A 92 3.86 -1.52 14.17
CA THR A 92 3.60 -0.65 15.32
C THR A 92 2.60 0.46 14.99
N LYS A 93 1.76 0.26 13.96
CA LYS A 93 0.78 1.27 13.54
C LYS A 93 -0.38 1.27 14.54
N GLU A 94 -0.24 2.05 15.60
CA GLU A 94 -1.31 2.29 16.56
C GLU A 94 -2.44 3.08 15.88
N LYS A 95 -3.68 2.79 16.28
CA LYS A 95 -4.81 3.66 15.95
C LYS A 95 -4.57 4.99 16.67
N TYR A 96 -4.23 6.04 15.94
CA TYR A 96 -4.19 7.38 16.50
C TYR A 96 -5.59 7.76 16.98
N ASN A 97 -5.83 7.64 18.29
CA ASN A 97 -7.11 7.98 18.94
C ASN A 97 -7.27 9.50 19.08
N GLN A 98 -7.22 10.22 17.97
CA GLN A 98 -7.73 11.58 17.89
C GLN A 98 -8.94 11.56 16.96
N HIS A 99 -10.09 12.00 17.45
CA HIS A 99 -11.28 12.20 16.63
C HIS A 99 -10.89 13.11 15.45
N ASN A 100 -10.95 12.59 14.22
CA ASN A 100 -10.50 13.15 12.94
C ASN A 100 -9.08 12.76 12.45
N ALA A 101 -8.37 11.83 13.10
CA ALA A 101 -7.10 11.30 12.59
C ALA A 101 -7.32 10.28 11.46
N TYR A 102 -6.49 10.38 10.41
CA TYR A 102 -6.42 9.39 9.33
C TYR A 102 -6.10 8.01 9.91
N GLU A 103 -6.84 6.98 9.51
CA GLU A 103 -6.47 5.60 9.84
C GLU A 103 -5.29 5.15 8.95
N PRO A 104 -4.32 4.41 9.51
CA PRO A 104 -3.24 3.84 8.72
C PRO A 104 -3.78 2.79 7.73
N ILE A 105 -3.27 2.84 6.50
CA ILE A 105 -3.51 1.89 5.42
C ILE A 105 -2.74 0.60 5.72
N GLY A 106 -1.47 0.71 6.14
CA GLY A 106 -0.66 -0.44 6.53
C GLY A 106 -1.12 -1.06 7.86
N GLN A 107 -1.42 -2.36 7.85
CA GLN A 107 -1.84 -3.10 9.06
C GLN A 107 -0.92 -4.28 9.39
N TYR A 108 -0.32 -4.89 8.37
CA TYR A 108 0.34 -6.20 8.51
C TYR A 108 1.87 -6.14 8.59
N GLY A 109 2.47 -4.94 8.45
CA GLY A 109 3.94 -4.79 8.48
C GLY A 109 4.68 -5.49 7.32
N ASN A 110 3.97 -5.98 6.30
CA ASN A 110 4.55 -6.74 5.19
C ASN A 110 4.69 -5.95 3.88
N GLY A 111 3.97 -4.83 3.71
CA GLY A 111 3.85 -4.11 2.44
C GLY A 111 5.19 -3.73 1.80
N PHE A 112 6.13 -3.19 2.60
CA PHE A 112 7.48 -2.90 2.08
C PHE A 112 8.17 -4.16 1.57
N LYS A 113 8.16 -5.26 2.33
CA LYS A 113 8.89 -6.49 1.96
C LYS A 113 8.24 -7.17 0.75
N SER A 114 6.92 -7.29 0.72
CA SER A 114 6.21 -7.90 -0.41
C SER A 114 6.32 -7.04 -1.67
N GLY A 115 6.20 -5.73 -1.54
CA GLY A 115 6.29 -4.79 -2.65
C GLY A 115 7.71 -4.66 -3.21
N SER A 116 8.71 -4.41 -2.37
CA SER A 116 10.11 -4.26 -2.82
C SER A 116 10.65 -5.54 -3.46
N MET A 117 10.48 -6.68 -2.81
CA MET A 117 10.96 -7.98 -3.30
C MET A 117 10.18 -8.50 -4.51
N ARG A 118 9.01 -7.92 -4.82
CA ARG A 118 8.29 -8.15 -6.07
C ARG A 118 8.88 -7.37 -7.23
N LEU A 119 9.40 -6.17 -6.97
CA LEU A 119 9.85 -5.23 -8.01
C LEU A 119 11.32 -5.43 -8.36
N GLY A 120 12.16 -5.81 -7.38
CA GLY A 120 13.57 -6.08 -7.60
C GLY A 120 14.14 -7.01 -6.53
N LYS A 121 15.28 -7.62 -6.83
CA LYS A 121 15.97 -8.55 -5.92
C LYS A 121 16.56 -7.85 -4.71
N ASP A 122 16.92 -6.57 -4.86
CA ASP A 122 17.67 -5.84 -3.85
C ASP A 122 17.08 -4.45 -3.60
N ALA A 123 17.01 -4.08 -2.33
CA ALA A 123 16.45 -2.84 -1.83
C ALA A 123 17.37 -2.19 -0.81
N LEU A 124 17.75 -0.94 -1.05
CA LEU A 124 18.45 -0.10 -0.09
C LEU A 124 17.48 0.97 0.43
N VAL A 125 17.40 1.11 1.76
CA VAL A 125 16.57 2.11 2.42
C VAL A 125 17.48 3.10 3.12
N ILE A 126 17.42 4.36 2.74
CA ILE A 126 18.15 5.47 3.32
C ILE A 126 17.12 6.35 4.01
N THR A 127 17.23 6.57 5.30
CA THR A 127 16.24 7.32 6.07
C THR A 127 16.90 8.30 7.01
N ARG A 128 16.27 9.46 7.16
CA ARG A 128 16.74 10.56 8.01
C ARG A 128 15.58 11.04 8.87
N CYS A 129 15.73 10.94 10.18
CA CYS A 129 14.86 11.59 11.15
C CYS A 129 15.56 12.83 11.76
N ARG A 130 14.98 13.44 12.79
CA ARG A 130 15.47 14.70 13.37
C ARG A 130 16.93 14.62 13.85
N ASP A 131 17.28 13.53 14.53
CA ASP A 131 18.53 13.43 15.29
C ASP A 131 19.49 12.35 14.75
N SER A 132 19.03 11.52 13.82
CA SER A 132 19.82 10.42 13.25
C SER A 132 19.47 10.14 11.80
N ALA A 133 20.38 9.44 11.13
CA ALA A 133 20.13 8.88 9.81
C ALA A 133 20.59 7.42 9.78
N SER A 134 19.83 6.56 9.13
CA SER A 134 20.14 5.14 9.02
C SER A 134 20.06 4.66 7.58
N ILE A 135 20.87 3.65 7.26
CA ILE A 135 20.81 2.95 5.97
C ILE A 135 20.66 1.46 6.28
N GLY A 136 19.66 0.84 5.65
CA GLY A 136 19.34 -0.57 5.80
C GLY A 136 19.28 -1.24 4.45
N PHE A 137 19.75 -2.48 4.38
CA PHE A 137 19.95 -3.18 3.11
C PHE A 137 19.27 -4.54 3.12
N LEU A 138 18.29 -4.71 2.25
CA LEU A 138 17.54 -5.94 2.07
C LEU A 138 17.86 -6.50 0.68
N SER A 139 18.72 -7.52 0.62
CA SER A 139 19.27 -8.01 -0.65
C SER A 139 19.19 -9.53 -0.75
N GLN A 140 18.45 -10.01 -1.75
CA GLN A 140 18.44 -11.43 -2.07
C GLN A 140 19.79 -11.85 -2.64
N THR A 141 20.44 -11.01 -3.46
CA THR A 141 21.75 -11.32 -4.04
C THR A 141 22.83 -11.50 -2.97
N TYR A 142 22.85 -10.65 -1.95
CA TYR A 142 23.75 -10.80 -0.80
C TYR A 142 23.50 -12.13 -0.09
N LEU A 143 22.24 -12.42 0.27
CA LEU A 143 21.87 -13.62 1.05
C LEU A 143 22.14 -14.92 0.28
N GLU A 144 21.91 -14.92 -1.03
CA GLU A 144 22.25 -16.04 -1.92
C GLU A 144 23.77 -16.26 -1.96
N ASN A 145 24.55 -15.20 -2.13
CA ASN A 145 26.01 -15.31 -2.23
C ASN A 145 26.68 -15.86 -0.95
N ILE A 146 26.12 -15.54 0.22
CA ILE A 146 26.62 -16.09 1.50
C ILE A 146 25.96 -17.42 1.89
N ASN A 147 25.05 -17.96 1.06
CA ASN A 147 24.23 -19.13 1.35
C ASN A 147 23.54 -19.04 2.72
N ALA A 148 22.90 -17.88 2.99
CA ALA A 148 22.29 -17.63 4.28
C ALA A 148 21.08 -18.56 4.52
N GLU A 149 21.05 -19.22 5.68
CA GLU A 149 19.90 -19.98 6.15
C GLU A 149 18.85 -19.09 6.84
N THR A 150 19.25 -17.89 7.26
CA THR A 150 18.40 -16.90 7.94
C THR A 150 18.58 -15.53 7.32
N ILE A 151 17.53 -14.70 7.36
CA ILE A 151 17.59 -13.34 6.81
C ILE A 151 18.50 -12.46 7.68
N GLU A 152 19.60 -12.00 7.09
CA GLU A 152 20.52 -11.02 7.66
C GLU A 152 20.35 -9.67 6.94
N VAL A 153 20.24 -8.59 7.71
CA VAL A 153 19.99 -7.24 7.17
C VAL A 153 21.08 -6.30 7.65
N PRO A 154 22.04 -5.93 6.79
CA PRO A 154 23.03 -4.90 7.09
C PRO A 154 22.36 -3.57 7.39
N ILE A 155 22.65 -2.99 8.56
CA ILE A 155 22.18 -1.67 8.97
C ILE A 155 23.36 -0.85 9.50
N ILE A 156 23.47 0.38 9.02
CA ILE A 156 24.39 1.41 9.53
C ILE A 156 23.61 2.62 10.00
N ASN A 157 24.09 3.27 11.05
CA ASN A 157 23.43 4.44 11.67
C ASN A 157 24.44 5.57 11.84
N TYR A 158 23.96 6.80 11.73
CA TYR A 158 24.74 8.03 11.79
C TYR A 158 24.10 9.01 12.78
N LYS A 159 24.94 9.70 13.55
CA LYS A 159 24.53 10.83 14.36
C LYS A 159 24.53 12.11 13.53
N LEU A 160 23.46 12.89 13.61
CA LEU A 160 23.36 14.21 12.99
C LEU A 160 23.84 15.31 13.94
N PRO A 161 24.31 16.46 13.41
CA PRO A 161 24.43 16.81 11.99
C PRO A 161 25.72 16.33 11.30
N GLN A 162 26.71 15.83 12.04
CA GLN A 162 28.05 15.55 11.48
C GLN A 162 28.12 14.31 10.58
N LEU A 163 27.05 13.49 10.52
CA LEU A 163 27.05 12.17 9.87
C LEU A 163 28.18 11.28 10.40
N GLN A 164 28.38 11.32 11.72
CA GLN A 164 29.33 10.44 12.38
C GLN A 164 28.71 9.04 12.48
N ARG A 165 29.34 8.04 11.83
CA ARG A 165 28.88 6.65 11.89
C ARG A 165 28.97 6.13 13.32
N LEU A 166 27.85 5.58 13.79
CA LEU A 166 27.73 4.95 15.10
C LEU A 166 27.98 3.44 14.99
N GLY A 167 28.50 2.86 16.08
CA GLY A 167 28.80 1.44 16.20
C GLY A 167 30.25 1.07 15.91
N GLY A 168 30.63 -0.16 16.30
CA GLY A 168 31.98 -0.70 16.13
C GLY A 168 32.11 -1.65 14.93
N ALA A 169 32.67 -2.84 15.17
CA ALA A 169 32.96 -3.83 14.12
C ALA A 169 31.72 -4.31 13.33
N GLU A 170 30.52 -4.31 13.93
CA GLU A 170 29.28 -4.64 13.22
C GLU A 170 28.92 -3.58 12.17
N SER A 171 28.97 -2.30 12.54
CA SER A 171 28.67 -1.19 11.63
C SER A 171 29.66 -1.15 10.45
N LYS A 172 30.93 -1.47 10.71
CA LYS A 172 31.95 -1.62 9.65
C LYS A 172 31.60 -2.75 8.68
N ARG A 173 31.29 -3.95 9.19
CA ARG A 173 30.88 -5.09 8.36
C ARG A 173 29.63 -4.78 7.54
N SER A 174 28.63 -4.14 8.14
CA SER A 174 27.43 -3.71 7.43
C SER A 174 27.75 -2.74 6.30
N LEU A 175 28.65 -1.76 6.52
CA LEU A 175 29.10 -0.88 5.44
C LEU A 175 29.80 -1.69 4.34
N ASP A 176 30.76 -2.53 4.69
CA ASP A 176 31.56 -3.30 3.71
C ASP A 176 30.62 -4.15 2.82
N THR A 177 29.61 -4.79 3.42
CA THR A 177 28.55 -5.49 2.68
C THR A 177 27.76 -4.55 1.78
N ILE A 178 27.32 -3.39 2.27
CA ILE A 178 26.57 -2.43 1.44
C ILE A 178 27.42 -1.98 0.24
N LEU A 179 28.68 -1.62 0.43
CA LEU A 179 29.55 -1.16 -0.66
C LEU A 179 29.91 -2.28 -1.64
N GLN A 180 29.89 -3.54 -1.21
CA GLN A 180 30.15 -4.67 -2.08
C GLN A 180 28.96 -4.99 -3.01
N TYR A 181 27.72 -4.82 -2.54
CA TYR A 181 26.53 -5.32 -3.22
C TYR A 181 25.58 -4.24 -3.75
N ALA A 182 25.56 -3.06 -3.11
CA ALA A 182 24.77 -1.91 -3.53
C ALA A 182 25.51 -1.09 -4.62
N PRO A 183 24.81 -0.24 -5.39
CA PRO A 183 25.43 0.58 -6.44
C PRO A 183 26.21 1.79 -5.87
N PHE A 184 27.07 1.57 -4.86
CA PHE A 184 27.86 2.59 -4.17
C PHE A 184 29.25 2.05 -3.85
N ASP A 185 30.31 2.80 -4.15
CA ASP A 185 31.70 2.33 -3.95
C ASP A 185 32.30 2.88 -2.64
N LYS A 186 31.75 4.00 -2.16
CA LYS A 186 32.30 4.75 -1.03
C LYS A 186 31.20 5.18 -0.07
N GLU A 187 31.54 5.19 1.22
CA GLU A 187 30.65 5.69 2.28
C GLU A 187 30.21 7.14 2.04
N ASP A 188 31.04 7.97 1.41
CA ASP A 188 30.70 9.35 1.11
C ASP A 188 29.57 9.49 0.08
N GLU A 189 29.42 8.53 -0.85
CA GLU A 189 28.30 8.50 -1.78
C GLU A 189 26.98 8.23 -1.03
N LEU A 190 27.00 7.32 -0.06
CA LEU A 190 25.86 7.05 0.83
C LEU A 190 25.52 8.28 1.70
N LYS A 191 26.54 8.99 2.21
CA LYS A 191 26.34 10.24 2.97
C LYS A 191 25.75 11.33 2.10
N ASN A 192 26.12 11.43 0.83
CA ASN A 192 25.52 12.39 -0.10
C ASN A 192 24.03 12.11 -0.32
N GLU A 193 23.62 10.84 -0.36
CA GLU A 193 22.20 10.47 -0.42
C GLU A 193 21.44 10.86 0.86
N ILE A 194 22.05 10.70 2.04
CA ILE A 194 21.46 11.20 3.30
C ILE A 194 21.32 12.73 3.27
N ARG A 195 22.34 13.45 2.78
CA ARG A 195 22.27 14.92 2.63
C ARG A 195 21.21 15.34 1.62
N ALA A 196 20.98 14.56 0.57
CA ALA A 196 19.95 14.86 -0.42
C ALA A 196 18.51 14.77 0.15
N LEU A 197 18.31 14.12 1.30
CA LEU A 197 17.04 14.15 2.04
C LEU A 197 16.85 15.47 2.81
N GLU A 198 17.92 16.21 3.07
CA GLU A 198 17.90 17.48 3.79
C GLU A 198 17.56 18.64 2.83
N VAL A 199 16.27 18.91 2.64
CA VAL A 199 15.80 20.07 1.84
C VAL A 199 15.84 21.38 2.64
N SER A 200 15.85 21.29 3.97
CA SER A 200 15.88 22.35 4.98
C SER A 200 16.31 21.78 6.34
N LEU A 201 16.67 22.64 7.29
CA LEU A 201 17.19 22.27 8.63
C LEU A 201 16.25 21.38 9.48
N THR A 202 14.96 21.32 9.13
CA THR A 202 13.95 20.49 9.84
C THR A 202 13.45 19.31 9.02
N THR A 203 14.04 19.07 7.84
CA THR A 203 13.50 18.09 6.89
C THR A 203 14.00 16.70 7.22
N THR A 204 13.03 15.81 7.37
CA THR A 204 13.19 14.38 7.49
C THR A 204 12.74 13.73 6.18
N GLY A 205 13.00 12.44 6.03
CA GLY A 205 12.48 11.72 4.87
C GLY A 205 13.10 10.36 4.70
N THR A 206 12.62 9.64 3.69
CA THR A 206 13.13 8.33 3.31
C THR A 206 13.34 8.25 1.80
N LYS A 207 14.48 7.68 1.40
CA LYS A 207 14.77 7.27 0.02
C LYS A 207 14.93 5.75 -0.04
N ILE A 208 14.10 5.08 -0.83
CA ILE A 208 14.21 3.67 -1.16
C ILE A 208 14.79 3.55 -2.57
N ILE A 209 15.76 2.68 -2.75
CA ILE A 209 16.39 2.37 -4.04
C ILE A 209 16.23 0.87 -4.28
N LEU A 210 15.45 0.51 -5.29
CA LEU A 210 15.28 -0.87 -5.75
C LEU A 210 16.09 -1.07 -7.02
N TYR A 211 16.85 -2.15 -7.10
CA TYR A 211 17.64 -2.50 -8.28
C TYR A 211 17.68 -4.02 -8.47
N ASN A 212 18.30 -4.45 -9.58
CA ASN A 212 18.12 -5.81 -10.08
C ASN A 212 16.62 -6.09 -10.25
N LEU A 213 15.97 -5.20 -11.00
CA LEU A 213 14.52 -5.19 -11.22
C LEU A 213 14.05 -6.46 -11.93
N GLU A 214 12.78 -6.80 -11.74
CA GLU A 214 12.18 -7.97 -12.38
C GLU A 214 12.26 -7.87 -13.91
N MET A 215 12.83 -8.93 -14.51
CA MET A 215 13.02 -9.06 -15.95
C MET A 215 12.04 -10.06 -16.52
N LEU A 216 11.52 -9.76 -17.71
CA LEU A 216 10.73 -10.67 -18.53
C LEU A 216 11.63 -11.70 -19.21
N ARG A 217 11.02 -12.76 -19.76
CA ARG A 217 11.74 -13.83 -20.47
C ARG A 217 12.51 -13.35 -21.70
N ASN A 218 12.07 -12.25 -22.31
CA ASN A 218 12.72 -11.63 -23.45
C ASN A 218 13.91 -10.72 -23.05
N GLY A 219 14.25 -10.65 -21.76
CA GLY A 219 15.35 -9.84 -21.27
C GLY A 219 15.05 -8.35 -21.13
N GLN A 220 13.78 -7.92 -21.30
CA GLN A 220 13.34 -6.56 -20.98
C GLN A 220 12.85 -6.47 -19.53
N THR A 221 12.84 -5.27 -18.95
CA THR A 221 12.23 -5.04 -17.64
C THR A 221 10.70 -5.19 -17.72
N GLU A 222 10.08 -5.70 -16.66
CA GLU A 222 8.61 -5.77 -16.59
C GLU A 222 7.97 -4.38 -16.66
N LEU A 223 8.60 -3.40 -16.00
CA LEU A 223 8.24 -1.99 -16.09
C LEU A 223 8.89 -1.35 -17.32
N ASP A 224 8.11 -0.56 -18.06
CA ASP A 224 8.58 0.21 -19.20
C ASP A 224 8.79 1.68 -18.78
N PHE A 225 10.01 2.14 -18.99
CA PHE A 225 10.48 3.50 -18.68
C PHE A 225 10.75 4.34 -19.94
N SER A 226 10.51 3.78 -21.12
CA SER A 226 11.00 4.29 -22.40
C SER A 226 9.88 4.82 -23.30
N SER A 227 8.71 4.17 -23.32
CA SER A 227 7.61 4.58 -24.21
C SER A 227 7.00 5.93 -23.85
N ASP A 228 7.04 6.30 -22.57
CA ASP A 228 6.66 7.61 -22.07
C ASP A 228 7.70 8.08 -21.04
N PRO A 229 8.51 9.11 -21.36
CA PRO A 229 9.55 9.57 -20.45
C PRO A 229 9.00 10.18 -19.16
N THR A 230 7.71 10.51 -19.12
CA THR A 230 7.00 11.14 -17.99
C THR A 230 6.24 10.12 -17.12
N ASP A 231 6.25 8.84 -17.48
CA ASP A 231 5.48 7.81 -16.79
C ASP A 231 6.33 6.57 -16.51
N ILE A 232 5.81 5.69 -15.65
CA ILE A 232 6.32 4.34 -15.43
C ILE A 232 5.18 3.41 -15.80
N ARG A 233 5.36 2.65 -16.89
CA ARG A 233 4.29 1.86 -17.48
C ARG A 233 4.46 0.38 -17.17
N CYS A 234 3.34 -0.34 -17.13
CA CYS A 234 3.30 -1.79 -17.02
C CYS A 234 2.45 -2.33 -18.18
N PRO A 235 3.05 -2.51 -19.38
CA PRO A 235 2.33 -2.95 -20.56
C PRO A 235 1.64 -4.31 -20.36
N GLU A 236 0.42 -4.47 -20.86
CA GLU A 236 -0.30 -5.74 -20.73
C GLU A 236 0.36 -6.89 -21.49
N THR A 237 1.07 -6.57 -22.57
CA THR A 237 1.92 -7.52 -23.31
C THR A 237 2.94 -8.19 -22.39
N HIS A 238 3.39 -7.51 -21.32
CA HIS A 238 4.35 -8.03 -20.36
C HIS A 238 3.72 -9.00 -19.35
N LEU A 239 2.39 -8.97 -19.17
CA LEU A 239 1.64 -9.86 -18.27
C LEU A 239 1.44 -11.28 -18.85
N THR A 240 1.68 -11.47 -20.15
CA THR A 240 1.46 -12.74 -20.88
C THR A 240 2.43 -13.87 -20.49
N GLY A 241 3.55 -13.56 -19.81
CA GLY A 241 4.62 -14.51 -19.48
C GLY A 241 4.36 -15.47 -18.30
N LYS A 242 3.25 -15.29 -17.56
CA LYS A 242 2.84 -16.15 -16.44
C LYS A 242 1.49 -16.79 -16.76
N LYS A 243 1.51 -17.86 -17.57
CA LYS A 243 0.38 -18.76 -17.93
C LYS A 243 -1.00 -18.14 -17.67
N ASN A 244 -1.54 -17.45 -18.66
CA ASN A 244 -2.98 -17.18 -18.69
C ASN A 244 -3.63 -18.49 -19.17
N PRO A 245 -4.32 -19.28 -18.31
CA PRO A 245 -4.91 -20.55 -18.72
C PRO A 245 -6.01 -20.38 -19.80
N ASP A 246 -6.51 -19.16 -19.99
CA ASP A 246 -7.71 -18.92 -20.79
C ASP A 246 -7.45 -18.34 -22.19
N ASN A 247 -6.19 -18.13 -22.61
CA ASN A 247 -5.87 -17.55 -23.94
C ASN A 247 -6.74 -16.33 -24.30
N ARG A 248 -7.16 -15.53 -23.31
CA ARG A 248 -8.05 -14.40 -23.56
C ARG A 248 -7.28 -13.37 -24.41
N PRO A 249 -7.87 -12.87 -25.51
CA PRO A 249 -7.26 -11.83 -26.30
C PRO A 249 -6.82 -10.68 -25.40
N ILE A 250 -5.64 -10.11 -25.66
CA ILE A 250 -5.23 -8.84 -25.05
C ILE A 250 -6.37 -7.86 -25.34
N GLU A 251 -7.08 -7.41 -24.31
CA GLU A 251 -8.09 -6.39 -24.49
C GLU A 251 -7.36 -5.13 -24.95
N GLN A 252 -7.35 -4.86 -26.27
CA GLN A 252 -6.66 -3.72 -26.90
C GLN A 252 -7.13 -2.35 -26.38
N ASN A 253 -8.03 -2.31 -25.40
CA ASN A 253 -8.70 -1.11 -24.90
C ASN A 253 -9.08 -1.29 -23.42
N SER A 254 -8.10 -1.56 -22.55
CA SER A 254 -8.27 -1.63 -21.10
C SER A 254 -8.05 -0.26 -20.44
N SER A 255 -8.59 -0.08 -19.24
CA SER A 255 -8.48 1.17 -18.48
C SER A 255 -7.03 1.61 -18.27
N LYS A 256 -6.75 2.91 -18.45
CA LYS A 256 -5.38 3.46 -18.44
C LYS A 256 -4.62 3.19 -17.13
N TYR A 257 -5.32 3.23 -16.00
CA TYR A 257 -4.72 2.99 -14.69
C TYR A 257 -4.08 1.60 -14.55
N LYS A 258 -4.47 0.61 -15.36
CA LYS A 258 -3.90 -0.75 -15.31
C LYS A 258 -2.45 -0.79 -15.81
N HIS A 259 -2.08 0.14 -16.68
CA HIS A 259 -0.79 0.14 -17.36
C HIS A 259 0.01 1.44 -17.21
N SER A 260 -0.58 2.52 -16.69
CA SER A 260 0.08 3.78 -16.37
C SER A 260 0.13 4.01 -14.86
N LEU A 261 1.34 4.13 -14.29
CA LEU A 261 1.49 4.44 -12.87
C LEU A 261 0.95 5.84 -12.57
N ARG A 262 1.13 6.80 -13.48
CA ARG A 262 0.58 8.16 -13.38
C ARG A 262 -0.93 8.16 -13.25
N GLU A 263 -1.64 7.46 -14.14
CA GLU A 263 -3.10 7.35 -14.04
C GLU A 263 -3.53 6.61 -12.78
N TYR A 264 -2.85 5.53 -12.39
CA TYR A 264 -3.17 4.81 -11.15
C TYR A 264 -2.99 5.68 -9.90
N CYS A 265 -1.88 6.41 -9.80
CA CYS A 265 -1.61 7.32 -8.69
C CYS A 265 -2.62 8.47 -8.61
N SER A 266 -3.20 8.88 -9.75
CA SER A 266 -4.19 9.96 -9.77
C SER A 266 -5.49 9.58 -9.04
N ILE A 267 -5.84 8.29 -9.00
CA ILE A 267 -7.08 7.78 -8.40
C ILE A 267 -6.85 6.98 -7.11
N LEU A 268 -5.59 6.83 -6.69
CA LEU A 268 -5.18 5.90 -5.62
C LEU A 268 -5.82 6.20 -4.26
N TYR A 269 -6.11 7.47 -4.01
CA TYR A 269 -6.63 7.94 -2.73
C TYR A 269 -8.00 8.60 -2.89
N PHE A 270 -8.92 8.27 -1.98
CA PHE A 270 -10.28 8.82 -1.95
C PHE A 270 -10.25 10.33 -1.70
N HIS A 271 -9.49 10.76 -0.68
CA HIS A 271 -9.10 12.14 -0.43
C HIS A 271 -7.58 12.26 -0.63
N PRO A 272 -7.12 12.66 -1.81
CA PRO A 272 -5.69 12.83 -2.07
C PRO A 272 -5.12 14.02 -1.27
N ARG A 273 -4.05 13.77 -0.50
CA ARG A 273 -3.37 14.79 0.35
C ARG A 273 -1.88 14.96 0.03
N MET A 274 -1.18 13.85 -0.22
CA MET A 274 0.22 13.82 -0.60
C MET A 274 0.38 14.08 -2.10
N LYS A 275 1.34 14.92 -2.49
CA LYS A 275 1.68 15.14 -3.90
C LYS A 275 2.61 14.05 -4.39
N ILE A 276 2.27 13.43 -5.50
CA ILE A 276 3.08 12.39 -6.12
C ILE A 276 3.71 12.96 -7.38
N ARG A 277 5.03 12.77 -7.53
CA ARG A 277 5.79 13.12 -8.73
C ARG A 277 6.34 11.85 -9.34
N ILE A 278 6.10 11.63 -10.62
CA ILE A 278 6.62 10.48 -11.37
C ILE A 278 7.51 11.01 -12.47
N ARG A 279 8.74 10.49 -12.59
CA ARG A 279 9.69 10.87 -13.65
C ARG A 279 9.86 12.40 -13.78
N GLY A 280 10.09 13.05 -12.64
CA GLY A 280 10.21 14.51 -12.57
C GLY A 280 8.92 15.34 -12.72
N GLN A 281 7.77 14.74 -13.07
CA GLN A 281 6.51 15.49 -13.30
C GLN A 281 5.41 15.16 -12.28
N ASP A 282 4.75 16.20 -11.78
CA ASP A 282 3.67 16.07 -10.79
C ASP A 282 2.46 15.34 -11.37
N VAL A 283 1.89 14.41 -10.61
CA VAL A 283 0.65 13.71 -10.92
C VAL A 283 -0.51 14.59 -10.46
N LYS A 284 -1.45 14.88 -11.35
CA LYS A 284 -2.68 15.61 -11.00
C LYS A 284 -3.66 14.64 -10.33
N PRO A 285 -3.92 14.73 -9.02
CA PRO A 285 -4.85 13.82 -8.37
C PRO A 285 -6.29 14.10 -8.82
N LYS A 286 -7.06 13.02 -9.05
CA LYS A 286 -8.48 13.07 -9.36
C LYS A 286 -9.27 12.81 -8.08
N PHE A 287 -9.92 13.83 -7.54
CA PHE A 287 -10.90 13.61 -6.47
C PHE A 287 -12.21 13.13 -7.09
N ILE A 288 -12.32 11.82 -7.34
CA ILE A 288 -13.36 11.24 -8.21
C ILE A 288 -14.77 11.61 -7.73
N ALA A 289 -15.06 11.51 -6.43
CA ALA A 289 -16.38 11.86 -5.89
C ALA A 289 -16.80 13.33 -6.12
N ARG A 290 -15.84 14.22 -6.42
CA ARG A 290 -16.05 15.64 -6.73
C ARG A 290 -15.87 15.98 -8.21
N SER A 291 -15.55 14.99 -9.05
CA SER A 291 -15.26 15.15 -10.47
C SER A 291 -16.39 14.66 -11.39
N LEU A 292 -17.54 14.30 -10.80
CA LEU A 292 -18.71 13.78 -11.52
C LEU A 292 -19.73 14.91 -11.77
N SER A 293 -20.58 14.69 -12.77
CA SER A 293 -21.76 15.50 -13.04
C SER A 293 -23.03 14.79 -12.54
N GLN A 294 -24.06 15.56 -12.23
CA GLN A 294 -25.37 15.05 -11.78
C GLN A 294 -25.24 14.14 -10.55
N THR A 295 -24.43 14.58 -9.59
CA THR A 295 -24.07 13.75 -8.45
C THR A 295 -25.24 13.59 -7.48
N LYS A 296 -25.56 12.35 -7.09
CA LYS A 296 -26.51 12.02 -6.01
C LYS A 296 -25.84 11.13 -4.96
N ASN A 297 -26.20 11.36 -3.70
CA ASN A 297 -25.70 10.60 -2.57
C ASN A 297 -26.75 9.62 -2.06
N PHE A 298 -26.35 8.37 -1.87
CA PHE A 298 -27.15 7.31 -1.28
C PHE A 298 -26.46 6.79 -0.03
N PHE A 299 -27.25 6.19 0.86
CA PHE A 299 -26.76 5.65 2.12
C PHE A 299 -26.98 4.14 2.16
N TYR A 300 -25.96 3.43 2.62
CA TYR A 300 -26.01 2.01 2.92
C TYR A 300 -25.60 1.79 4.37
N LYS A 301 -26.50 1.18 5.16
CA LYS A 301 -26.19 0.73 6.51
C LYS A 301 -26.00 -0.78 6.47
N PRO A 302 -24.80 -1.31 6.77
CA PRO A 302 -24.61 -2.74 6.91
C PRO A 302 -25.53 -3.25 8.02
N ASN A 303 -26.30 -4.30 7.75
CA ASN A 303 -27.10 -4.94 8.79
C ASN A 303 -26.14 -5.47 9.88
N GLY A 304 -26.28 -4.99 11.12
CA GLY A 304 -25.59 -5.59 12.24
C GLY A 304 -25.91 -7.08 12.28
N GLN A 305 -24.89 -7.93 12.26
CA GLN A 305 -25.09 -9.35 12.53
C GLN A 305 -25.76 -9.44 13.91
N ARG A 306 -27.02 -9.88 13.95
CA ARG A 306 -27.63 -10.31 15.20
C ARG A 306 -26.75 -11.46 15.69
N LYS A 307 -25.94 -11.25 16.74
CA LYS A 307 -25.24 -12.33 17.42
C LYS A 307 -26.29 -13.36 17.80
N THR A 308 -26.26 -14.53 17.18
CA THR A 308 -27.07 -15.69 17.57
C THR A 308 -26.38 -16.42 18.71
N ASP A 309 -26.03 -15.72 19.78
CA ASP A 309 -25.64 -16.33 21.03
C ASP A 309 -26.71 -15.96 22.04
N GLY A 310 -27.58 -16.92 22.33
CA GLY A 310 -28.82 -16.76 23.08
C GLY A 310 -28.64 -16.45 24.57
N LYS A 311 -27.85 -15.43 24.94
CA LYS A 311 -27.83 -14.85 26.29
C LYS A 311 -27.64 -13.33 26.24
N SER A 312 -28.55 -12.66 26.95
CA SER A 312 -28.58 -11.25 27.37
C SER A 312 -28.67 -10.16 26.29
N THR A 313 -29.81 -9.48 26.33
CA THR A 313 -30.07 -8.13 25.86
C THR A 313 -29.20 -7.13 26.64
N ASP A 314 -28.05 -6.78 26.09
CA ASP A 314 -27.49 -5.45 26.29
C ASP A 314 -27.65 -4.68 24.99
N ASN A 315 -28.06 -3.42 25.10
CA ASN A 315 -28.19 -2.48 23.98
C ASN A 315 -26.83 -2.29 23.30
N VAL A 316 -26.45 -3.22 22.42
CA VAL A 316 -25.35 -3.00 21.49
C VAL A 316 -25.86 -1.98 20.48
N VAL A 317 -25.54 -0.71 20.74
CA VAL A 317 -25.70 0.36 19.76
C VAL A 317 -24.96 -0.10 18.51
N ASP A 318 -25.73 -0.36 17.44
CA ASP A 318 -25.23 -0.81 16.16
C ASP A 318 -24.43 0.33 15.52
N ASN A 319 -23.18 0.47 15.96
CA ASN A 319 -22.22 1.51 15.60
C ASN A 319 -21.62 1.31 14.20
N ASN A 320 -22.22 0.44 13.37
CA ASN A 320 -21.76 0.27 12.00
C ASN A 320 -21.88 1.60 11.25
N PRO A 321 -20.76 2.18 10.78
CA PRO A 321 -20.78 3.45 10.08
C PRO A 321 -21.63 3.30 8.81
N THR A 322 -22.49 4.29 8.59
CA THR A 322 -23.25 4.36 7.34
C THR A 322 -22.28 4.68 6.21
N VAL A 323 -22.29 3.86 5.16
CA VAL A 323 -21.53 4.10 3.94
C VAL A 323 -22.29 5.09 3.08
N VAL A 324 -21.60 6.15 2.67
CA VAL A 324 -22.10 7.10 1.67
C VAL A 324 -21.64 6.61 0.30
N ILE A 325 -22.59 6.52 -0.62
CA ILE A 325 -22.39 6.10 -2.01
C ILE A 325 -22.69 7.31 -2.87
N THR A 326 -21.66 7.85 -3.51
CA THR A 326 -21.79 8.99 -4.43
C THR A 326 -21.88 8.45 -5.85
N LEU A 327 -22.98 8.72 -6.57
CA LEU A 327 -23.19 8.30 -7.96
C LEU A 327 -23.29 9.52 -8.87
N GLY A 328 -22.66 9.47 -10.03
CA GLY A 328 -22.68 10.55 -11.02
C GLY A 328 -22.16 10.10 -12.39
N TYR A 329 -22.30 10.94 -13.41
CA TYR A 329 -21.73 10.69 -14.73
C TYR A 329 -20.27 11.16 -14.79
N THR A 330 -19.42 10.36 -15.44
CA THR A 330 -18.07 10.81 -15.80
C THR A 330 -18.15 11.99 -16.77
N CYS A 331 -17.20 12.92 -16.61
CA CYS A 331 -17.04 14.08 -17.49
C CYS A 331 -15.88 13.89 -18.47
N GLU A 332 -15.33 12.67 -18.59
CA GLU A 332 -14.28 12.37 -19.56
C GLU A 332 -14.86 12.37 -20.99
N GLU A 333 -14.09 12.91 -21.94
CA GLU A 333 -14.51 12.99 -23.34
C GLU A 333 -14.37 11.62 -24.04
N GLY A 334 -15.41 11.23 -24.78
CA GLY A 334 -15.44 10.02 -25.59
C GLY A 334 -15.93 8.77 -24.85
N PRO A 335 -16.14 7.66 -25.57
CA PRO A 335 -16.60 6.40 -24.97
C PRO A 335 -15.51 5.85 -24.05
N SER A 336 -15.75 5.92 -22.74
CA SER A 336 -14.83 5.41 -21.74
C SER A 336 -15.31 4.07 -21.19
N LYS A 337 -14.40 3.10 -21.05
CA LYS A 337 -14.69 1.88 -20.26
C LYS A 337 -14.60 2.14 -18.75
N ASP A 338 -14.11 3.31 -18.37
CA ASP A 338 -13.81 3.73 -17.00
C ASP A 338 -15.07 4.27 -16.30
N TYR A 339 -16.04 3.37 -16.16
CA TYR A 339 -17.30 3.58 -15.43
C TYR A 339 -17.56 2.42 -14.45
N GLY A 340 -18.46 2.59 -13.49
CA GLY A 340 -18.73 1.60 -12.44
C GLY A 340 -18.22 2.06 -11.07
N MET A 341 -18.11 1.13 -10.13
CA MET A 341 -17.85 1.44 -8.73
C MET A 341 -16.35 1.54 -8.42
N MET A 342 -15.95 2.67 -7.84
CA MET A 342 -14.68 2.94 -7.21
C MET A 342 -14.81 2.67 -5.72
N LEU A 343 -14.21 1.58 -5.24
CA LEU A 343 -14.30 1.16 -3.85
C LEU A 343 -12.99 1.41 -3.12
N TYR A 344 -13.07 2.23 -2.07
CA TYR A 344 -11.94 2.59 -1.23
C TYR A 344 -12.06 1.92 0.14
N HIS A 345 -10.92 1.65 0.78
CA HIS A 345 -10.82 1.22 2.16
C HIS A 345 -9.71 2.03 2.84
N ARG A 346 -10.04 2.72 3.93
CA ARG A 346 -9.15 3.64 4.67
C ARG A 346 -8.45 4.61 3.74
N ASN A 347 -9.24 5.31 2.93
CA ASN A 347 -8.79 6.26 1.92
C ASN A 347 -8.02 5.65 0.74
N ARG A 348 -7.69 4.35 0.74
CA ARG A 348 -6.93 3.66 -0.31
C ARG A 348 -7.86 2.94 -1.29
N LEU A 349 -7.68 3.15 -2.59
CA LEU A 349 -8.43 2.44 -3.64
C LEU A 349 -8.18 0.94 -3.51
N ILE A 350 -9.20 0.09 -3.58
CA ILE A 350 -9.03 -1.37 -3.60
C ILE A 350 -9.47 -1.93 -4.95
N THR A 351 -10.66 -1.54 -5.40
CA THR A 351 -11.17 -1.88 -6.73
C THR A 351 -11.64 -0.64 -7.47
N ALA A 352 -11.30 -0.56 -8.76
CA ALA A 352 -11.71 0.53 -9.64
C ALA A 352 -12.68 0.00 -10.70
N TYR A 353 -13.70 0.79 -11.01
CA TYR A 353 -14.66 0.52 -12.10
C TYR A 353 -15.35 -0.85 -12.01
N GLU A 354 -15.58 -1.37 -10.80
CA GLU A 354 -16.29 -2.62 -10.55
C GLU A 354 -17.74 -2.47 -11.05
N LYS A 355 -18.13 -3.27 -12.04
CA LYS A 355 -19.49 -3.22 -12.60
C LYS A 355 -20.49 -3.79 -11.60
N VAL A 356 -21.60 -3.10 -11.37
CA VAL A 356 -22.67 -3.54 -10.45
C VAL A 356 -24.04 -3.43 -11.08
N GLY A 357 -25.01 -4.22 -10.59
CA GLY A 357 -26.40 -4.16 -11.08
C GLY A 357 -26.52 -4.26 -12.60
N CYS A 358 -27.21 -3.29 -13.21
CA CYS A 358 -27.44 -3.23 -14.65
C CYS A 358 -26.15 -3.11 -15.49
N GLN A 359 -25.04 -2.60 -14.95
CA GLN A 359 -23.77 -2.48 -15.68
C GLN A 359 -23.10 -3.83 -15.98
N LYS A 360 -23.50 -4.90 -15.30
CA LYS A 360 -23.03 -6.26 -15.60
C LYS A 360 -23.71 -6.85 -16.84
N GLN A 361 -24.79 -6.23 -17.31
CA GLN A 361 -25.56 -6.68 -18.46
C GLN A 361 -25.08 -5.94 -19.72
N ASN A 362 -25.13 -6.60 -20.88
CA ASN A 362 -24.74 -6.00 -22.15
C ASN A 362 -25.89 -5.17 -22.79
N THR A 363 -26.56 -4.35 -21.98
CA THR A 363 -27.72 -3.54 -22.39
C THR A 363 -27.36 -2.07 -22.68
N GLY A 364 -26.12 -1.67 -22.40
CA GLY A 364 -25.70 -0.26 -22.42
C GLY A 364 -26.24 0.58 -21.25
N ARG A 365 -27.08 0.01 -20.39
CA ARG A 365 -27.63 0.72 -19.22
C ARG A 365 -26.54 0.97 -18.17
N GLY A 366 -26.46 2.21 -17.69
CA GLY A 366 -25.47 2.61 -16.69
C GLY A 366 -24.05 2.81 -17.21
N VAL A 367 -23.85 2.82 -18.54
CA VAL A 367 -22.60 3.30 -19.17
C VAL A 367 -22.35 4.75 -18.72
N ASP A 368 -21.07 5.09 -18.52
CA ASP A 368 -20.58 6.39 -18.05
C ASP A 368 -20.96 6.76 -16.60
N VAL A 369 -21.77 5.95 -15.91
CA VAL A 369 -22.05 6.17 -14.48
C VAL A 369 -20.92 5.62 -13.63
N VAL A 370 -20.30 6.50 -12.85
CA VAL A 370 -19.31 6.17 -11.84
C VAL A 370 -19.96 6.28 -10.46
N GLY A 371 -19.71 5.27 -9.62
CA GLY A 371 -20.04 5.35 -8.21
C GLY A 371 -18.78 5.34 -7.37
N VAL A 372 -18.78 6.06 -6.25
CA VAL A 372 -17.65 6.11 -5.31
C VAL A 372 -18.15 5.81 -3.91
N ALA A 373 -17.48 4.89 -3.22
CA ALA A 373 -17.80 4.54 -1.84
C ALA A 373 -16.55 4.12 -1.07
N LYS A 374 -16.45 4.58 0.18
CA LYS A 374 -15.48 4.06 1.15
C LYS A 374 -16.14 2.98 2.01
N VAL A 375 -15.62 1.76 1.92
CA VAL A 375 -16.22 0.53 2.44
C VAL A 375 -15.31 -0.12 3.49
N ASP A 376 -14.98 0.63 4.54
CA ASP A 376 -14.04 0.24 5.61
C ASP A 376 -14.48 -0.99 6.43
N MET A 377 -15.74 -1.41 6.28
CA MET A 377 -16.28 -2.63 6.89
C MET A 377 -15.94 -3.91 6.13
N LEU A 378 -15.40 -3.80 4.91
CA LEU A 378 -14.92 -4.93 4.11
C LEU A 378 -13.44 -5.17 4.39
N THR A 379 -13.00 -6.41 4.24
CA THR A 379 -11.60 -6.80 4.46
C THR A 379 -10.87 -6.88 3.12
N PRO A 380 -9.84 -6.06 2.87
CA PRO A 380 -8.98 -6.22 1.71
C PRO A 380 -8.20 -7.54 1.74
N THR A 381 -7.90 -8.08 0.56
CA THR A 381 -6.94 -9.17 0.39
C THR A 381 -5.51 -8.70 0.73
N HIS A 382 -4.58 -9.64 0.93
CA HIS A 382 -3.21 -9.33 1.36
C HIS A 382 -2.47 -8.32 0.45
N ASN A 383 -2.77 -8.31 -0.85
CA ASN A 383 -2.13 -7.41 -1.82
C ASN A 383 -2.91 -6.09 -2.05
N LYS A 384 -4.04 -5.91 -1.34
CA LYS A 384 -4.93 -4.75 -1.40
C LYS A 384 -5.44 -4.41 -2.81
N GLN A 385 -5.57 -5.41 -3.70
CA GLN A 385 -6.12 -5.25 -5.05
C GLN A 385 -7.54 -5.81 -5.22
N ASP A 386 -8.08 -6.40 -4.15
CA ASP A 386 -9.45 -6.89 -4.10
C ASP A 386 -9.90 -7.02 -2.63
N PHE A 387 -11.19 -7.24 -2.41
CA PHE A 387 -11.76 -7.60 -1.12
C PHE A 387 -11.95 -9.12 -1.00
N MET A 388 -11.96 -9.60 0.24
CA MET A 388 -12.40 -10.96 0.55
C MET A 388 -13.87 -11.13 0.10
N ARG A 389 -14.17 -12.18 -0.67
CA ARG A 389 -15.49 -12.43 -1.26
C ARG A 389 -16.39 -13.18 -0.28
N ASP A 390 -16.75 -12.52 0.80
CA ASP A 390 -17.65 -13.03 1.85
C ASP A 390 -19.09 -12.48 1.69
N ASP A 391 -19.98 -12.88 2.60
CA ASP A 391 -21.38 -12.40 2.60
C ASP A 391 -21.49 -10.88 2.76
N LYS A 392 -20.55 -10.24 3.46
CA LYS A 392 -20.52 -8.78 3.63
C LYS A 392 -20.21 -8.11 2.30
N TYR A 393 -19.20 -8.59 1.58
CA TYR A 393 -18.86 -8.14 0.24
C TYR A 393 -20.07 -8.26 -0.69
N ASN A 394 -20.68 -9.44 -0.74
CA ASN A 394 -21.83 -9.69 -1.60
C ASN A 394 -23.01 -8.76 -1.28
N SER A 395 -23.28 -8.53 0.01
CA SER A 395 -24.33 -7.61 0.46
C SER A 395 -24.07 -6.17 0.02
N VAL A 396 -22.81 -5.71 0.11
CA VAL A 396 -22.42 -4.37 -0.36
C VAL A 396 -22.61 -4.26 -1.86
N ILE A 397 -22.07 -5.19 -2.65
CA ILE A 397 -22.18 -5.15 -4.11
C ILE A 397 -23.64 -5.18 -4.57
N ALA A 398 -24.48 -5.99 -3.93
CA ALA A 398 -25.92 -6.01 -4.20
C ALA A 398 -26.56 -4.65 -3.89
N ALA A 399 -26.26 -4.06 -2.73
CA ALA A 399 -26.75 -2.74 -2.36
C ALA A 399 -26.32 -1.65 -3.34
N LEU A 400 -25.06 -1.65 -3.78
CA LEU A 400 -24.55 -0.72 -4.80
C LEU A 400 -25.32 -0.85 -6.11
N GLY A 401 -25.58 -2.07 -6.57
CA GLY A 401 -26.39 -2.31 -7.77
C GLY A 401 -27.83 -1.79 -7.65
N ILE A 402 -28.45 -1.94 -6.48
CA ILE A 402 -29.79 -1.37 -6.21
C ILE A 402 -29.74 0.15 -6.25
N LYS A 403 -28.75 0.79 -5.58
CA LYS A 403 -28.61 2.25 -5.57
C LYS A 403 -28.31 2.83 -6.95
N LEU A 404 -27.54 2.12 -7.77
CA LEU A 404 -27.32 2.50 -9.17
C LEU A 404 -28.63 2.51 -9.97
N ASN A 405 -29.47 1.50 -9.83
CA ASN A 405 -30.75 1.45 -10.55
C ASN A 405 -31.70 2.58 -10.10
N LEU A 406 -31.72 2.87 -8.79
CA LEU A 406 -32.46 4.02 -8.26
C LEU A 406 -31.95 5.32 -8.87
N TYR A 407 -30.63 5.55 -8.86
CA TYR A 407 -30.00 6.71 -9.47
C TYR A 407 -30.38 6.90 -10.95
N LEU A 408 -30.35 5.83 -11.74
CA LEU A 408 -30.68 5.91 -13.16
C LEU A 408 -32.14 6.30 -13.39
N LYS A 409 -33.08 5.70 -12.65
CA LYS A 409 -34.50 6.08 -12.73
C LYS A 409 -34.69 7.58 -12.42
N ASP A 410 -34.02 8.01 -11.37
CA ASP A 410 -34.01 9.38 -10.85
C ASP A 410 -33.43 10.43 -11.82
N VAL A 411 -32.57 10.04 -12.76
CA VAL A 411 -31.95 10.93 -13.75
C VAL A 411 -32.64 10.85 -15.10
N GLU A 412 -33.15 9.67 -15.48
CA GLU A 412 -34.00 9.48 -16.66
C GLU A 412 -35.29 10.32 -16.58
N GLU A 413 -35.81 10.57 -15.36
CA GLU A 413 -37.00 11.40 -15.11
C GLU A 413 -36.69 12.92 -15.03
N GLY A 414 -35.41 13.34 -15.08
CA GLY A 414 -34.99 14.75 -14.97
C GLY A 414 -34.73 15.43 -16.32
N GLU A 415 -35.00 16.73 -16.44
CA GLU A 415 -34.70 17.51 -17.65
C GLU A 415 -33.20 17.77 -17.85
N GLY A 416 -32.79 17.92 -19.12
CA GLY A 416 -31.43 17.79 -19.62
C GLY A 416 -30.36 18.60 -18.87
N ILE A 417 -29.43 17.87 -18.24
CA ILE A 417 -28.22 18.42 -17.62
C ILE A 417 -27.01 18.05 -18.48
N ASN A 418 -26.12 19.02 -18.67
CA ASN A 418 -24.87 18.85 -19.41
C ASN A 418 -23.95 17.83 -18.72
N LYS A 419 -23.69 16.69 -19.38
CA LYS A 419 -22.82 15.62 -18.88
C LYS A 419 -21.32 15.95 -18.97
N GLN A 420 -20.94 17.03 -19.66
CA GLN A 420 -19.55 17.30 -20.01
C GLN A 420 -18.74 18.01 -18.92
N LEU A 421 -19.39 18.56 -17.88
CA LEU A 421 -18.70 19.30 -16.82
C LEU A 421 -19.11 18.80 -15.43
N PRO A 422 -18.15 18.70 -14.48
CA PRO A 422 -18.48 18.30 -13.12
C PRO A 422 -19.37 19.35 -12.45
N ASP A 423 -20.14 18.93 -11.44
CA ASP A 423 -21.06 19.82 -10.73
C ASP A 423 -20.36 21.06 -10.14
N TRP A 424 -19.08 20.88 -9.76
CA TRP A 424 -18.20 21.91 -9.24
C TRP A 424 -16.74 21.63 -9.61
N LEU A 425 -15.95 22.69 -9.82
CA LEU A 425 -14.50 22.57 -9.95
C LEU A 425 -13.85 22.64 -8.56
N TRP A 426 -12.96 21.69 -8.28
CA TRP A 426 -12.21 21.61 -7.04
C TRP A 426 -10.71 21.63 -7.32
N VAL A 427 -9.95 22.31 -6.45
CA VAL A 427 -8.50 22.42 -6.57
C VAL A 427 -7.84 22.23 -5.21
N GLN A 428 -6.69 21.56 -5.21
CA GLN A 428 -5.89 21.35 -4.00
C GLN A 428 -4.94 22.52 -3.79
N CYS A 429 -4.86 23.03 -2.56
CA CYS A 429 -3.88 24.05 -2.21
C CYS A 429 -2.47 23.45 -2.06
N ASP A 430 -1.50 24.01 -2.78
CA ASP A 430 -0.11 23.59 -2.79
C ASP A 430 0.65 23.79 -1.47
N GLN A 431 0.11 24.62 -0.56
CA GLN A 431 0.72 24.93 0.74
C GLN A 431 0.14 24.09 1.89
N CYS A 432 -1.18 23.90 1.93
CA CYS A 432 -1.83 23.25 3.07
C CYS A 432 -2.55 21.95 2.71
N SER A 433 -2.46 21.48 1.46
CA SER A 433 -3.08 20.26 0.93
C SER A 433 -4.60 20.18 1.12
N LYS A 434 -5.26 21.32 1.39
CA LYS A 434 -6.71 21.41 1.52
C LYS A 434 -7.36 21.56 0.15
N TRP A 435 -8.50 20.91 -0.04
CA TRP A 435 -9.33 21.05 -1.23
C TRP A 435 -10.26 22.23 -1.11
N ARG A 436 -10.38 23.01 -2.18
CA ARG A 436 -11.18 24.23 -2.26
C ARG A 436 -12.09 24.17 -3.48
N ARG A 437 -13.36 24.46 -3.27
CA ARG A 437 -14.32 24.64 -4.35
C ARG A 437 -14.13 26.01 -5.00
N LEU A 438 -14.23 26.04 -6.33
CA LEU A 438 -14.19 27.26 -7.14
C LEU A 438 -15.60 27.59 -7.67
N PRO A 439 -15.84 28.86 -8.08
CA PRO A 439 -17.11 29.27 -8.67
C PRO A 439 -17.52 28.42 -9.88
N LYS A 440 -18.84 28.23 -10.06
CA LYS A 440 -19.37 27.55 -11.26
C LYS A 440 -18.92 28.28 -12.53
N GLY A 441 -18.56 27.51 -13.56
CA GLY A 441 -18.08 28.05 -14.83
C GLY A 441 -16.59 28.42 -14.85
N THR A 442 -15.84 28.22 -13.75
CA THR A 442 -14.38 28.38 -13.76
C THR A 442 -13.76 27.39 -14.76
N ASP A 443 -13.00 27.90 -15.72
CA ASP A 443 -12.25 27.07 -16.66
C ASP A 443 -11.07 26.40 -15.95
N LYS A 444 -11.06 25.06 -15.95
CA LYS A 444 -9.98 24.25 -15.40
C LYS A 444 -8.63 24.57 -16.06
N ASN A 445 -8.62 24.89 -17.34
CA ASN A 445 -7.39 25.17 -18.09
C ASN A 445 -6.79 26.54 -17.77
N SER A 446 -7.56 27.44 -17.17
CA SER A 446 -7.10 28.75 -16.71
C SER A 446 -6.31 28.71 -15.38
N LEU A 447 -6.35 27.58 -14.67
CA LEU A 447 -5.70 27.46 -13.37
C LEU A 447 -4.17 27.41 -13.49
N PRO A 448 -3.43 28.11 -12.60
CA PRO A 448 -1.98 28.02 -12.58
C PRO A 448 -1.50 26.62 -12.17
N ASN A 449 -0.26 26.29 -12.55
CA ASN A 449 0.39 25.03 -12.16
C ASN A 449 0.51 24.87 -10.64
N LEU A 450 0.69 25.98 -9.92
CA LEU A 450 0.68 26.03 -8.46
C LEU A 450 -0.50 26.89 -8.02
N TRP A 451 -1.37 26.33 -7.18
CA TRP A 451 -2.57 26.98 -6.68
C TRP A 451 -2.57 27.07 -5.16
N TYR A 452 -2.90 28.25 -4.62
CA TYR A 452 -2.90 28.52 -3.20
C TYR A 452 -4.26 29.00 -2.72
N CYS A 453 -4.60 28.77 -1.45
CA CYS A 453 -5.89 29.20 -0.90
C CYS A 453 -6.15 30.69 -1.16
N HIS A 454 -5.14 31.56 -1.08
CA HIS A 454 -5.31 33.00 -1.32
C HIS A 454 -5.77 33.36 -2.75
N LEU A 455 -5.66 32.43 -3.70
CA LEU A 455 -6.18 32.59 -5.07
C LEU A 455 -7.67 32.24 -5.17
N ASN A 456 -8.31 31.77 -4.09
CA ASN A 456 -9.74 31.47 -4.10
C ASN A 456 -10.57 32.76 -4.17
N PRO A 457 -11.45 32.93 -5.16
CA PRO A 457 -12.36 34.08 -5.23
C PRO A 457 -13.33 34.16 -4.05
N TYR A 458 -13.64 33.02 -3.41
CA TYR A 458 -14.48 33.00 -2.22
C TYR A 458 -13.70 33.40 -0.98
N ASN A 459 -13.98 34.60 -0.46
CA ASN A 459 -13.37 35.14 0.76
C ASN A 459 -13.50 34.22 1.99
N SER A 460 -14.55 33.39 2.06
CA SER A 460 -14.74 32.42 3.14
C SER A 460 -13.68 31.33 3.17
N HIS A 461 -13.09 30.98 2.02
CA HIS A 461 -12.18 29.84 1.86
C HIS A 461 -10.83 30.22 1.26
N ASN A 462 -10.46 31.50 1.28
CA ASN A 462 -9.21 32.00 0.71
C ASN A 462 -8.00 31.96 1.67
N ARG A 463 -8.11 31.29 2.82
CA ARG A 463 -7.02 31.16 3.81
C ARG A 463 -6.73 29.69 4.11
N CYS A 464 -5.45 29.35 4.26
CA CYS A 464 -5.03 27.99 4.63
C CYS A 464 -5.51 27.56 6.02
N LYS A 465 -5.75 28.53 6.93
CA LYS A 465 -6.28 28.29 8.28
C LYS A 465 -7.77 27.93 8.28
N THR A 466 -8.53 28.33 7.26
CA THR A 466 -9.95 27.97 7.14
C THR A 466 -10.08 26.46 7.03
N ALA A 467 -11.04 25.88 7.75
CA ALA A 467 -11.39 24.47 7.62
C ALA A 467 -11.69 24.10 6.16
N GLU A 468 -11.46 22.85 5.80
CA GLU A 468 -11.90 22.32 4.52
C GLU A 468 -13.41 22.19 4.49
N GLU A 469 -14.03 22.39 3.32
CA GLU A 469 -15.45 22.11 3.15
C GLU A 469 -15.68 20.60 3.37
N PRO A 470 -16.60 20.20 4.25
CA PRO A 470 -16.80 18.79 4.58
C PRO A 470 -17.28 18.00 3.36
N ASP A 471 -16.87 16.74 3.29
CA ASP A 471 -17.39 15.80 2.30
C ASP A 471 -18.75 15.25 2.72
N HIS A 472 -19.50 14.69 1.77
CA HIS A 472 -20.83 14.12 2.07
C HIS A 472 -20.77 12.99 3.11
N GLU A 473 -19.62 12.30 3.21
CA GLU A 473 -19.34 11.36 4.31
C GLU A 473 -19.34 12.03 5.70
N ASP A 474 -18.80 13.24 5.81
CA ASP A 474 -18.74 13.97 7.08
C ASP A 474 -20.12 14.50 7.47
N ILE A 475 -20.94 14.86 6.48
CA ILE A 475 -22.34 15.28 6.69
C ILE A 475 -23.18 14.10 7.20
N GLY A 476 -22.99 12.90 6.66
CA GLY A 476 -23.67 11.68 7.10
C GLY A 476 -23.36 11.33 8.56
N LYS A 477 -22.14 11.59 9.03
CA LYS A 477 -21.74 11.42 10.44
C LYS A 477 -22.31 12.49 11.37
N ALA A 478 -22.52 13.72 10.88
CA ALA A 478 -23.06 14.83 11.66
C ALA A 478 -24.58 14.73 11.88
N LYS A 479 -25.33 14.08 10.98
CA LYS A 479 -26.81 13.99 11.03
C LYS A 479 -27.32 12.71 11.72
N GLY A 480 -26.94 12.49 12.98
CA GLY A 480 -27.55 11.48 13.85
C GLY A 480 -29.01 11.78 14.24
N LYS A 481 -29.92 12.04 13.28
CA LYS A 481 -31.36 12.22 13.49
C LYS A 481 -32.19 11.46 12.45
N VAL A 482 -33.33 10.96 12.92
CA VAL A 482 -34.28 10.00 12.33
C VAL A 482 -34.58 10.24 10.84
N LEU A 483 -34.42 9.18 10.04
CA LEU A 483 -34.82 9.10 8.62
C LEU A 483 -36.31 8.77 8.50
N ASN A 484 -37.04 9.52 7.67
CA ASN A 484 -38.35 9.10 7.17
C ASN A 484 -38.19 8.04 6.06
N LYS A 485 -39.23 7.22 5.87
CA LYS A 485 -39.25 5.93 5.13
C LYS A 485 -38.89 5.96 3.63
N GLU A 486 -38.44 7.08 3.04
CA GLU A 486 -38.21 7.18 1.60
C GLU A 486 -36.79 7.62 1.16
N GLY A 487 -35.83 7.74 2.09
CA GLY A 487 -34.40 7.61 1.74
C GLY A 487 -33.82 8.58 0.70
N THR A 488 -34.48 9.71 0.40
CA THR A 488 -33.97 10.79 -0.43
C THR A 488 -33.95 12.09 0.39
N VAL A 489 -32.85 12.85 0.26
CA VAL A 489 -32.78 14.24 0.75
C VAL A 489 -32.83 15.13 -0.48
N SER A 490 -33.90 15.91 -0.61
CA SER A 490 -34.00 16.99 -1.60
C SER A 490 -32.91 18.03 -1.38
N GLN A 491 -32.40 18.61 -2.47
CA GLN A 491 -31.35 19.63 -2.43
C GLN A 491 -31.77 20.81 -1.55
N ALA A 492 -31.07 21.04 -0.44
CA ALA A 492 -31.08 22.32 0.25
C ALA A 492 -29.93 23.16 -0.32
N THR A 493 -30.22 24.39 -0.73
CA THR A 493 -29.19 25.37 -1.10
C THR A 493 -28.35 25.73 0.14
N PRO A 494 -27.02 25.87 0.03
CA PRO A 494 -26.13 26.06 1.18
C PRO A 494 -26.39 27.29 2.07
N GLU A 495 -27.22 28.24 1.63
CA GLU A 495 -27.54 29.46 2.39
C GLU A 495 -28.43 29.20 3.63
N GLU A 496 -29.20 28.11 3.68
CA GLU A 496 -30.12 27.84 4.80
C GLU A 496 -29.46 27.20 6.04
N ILE A 497 -28.17 26.84 5.97
CA ILE A 497 -27.45 26.21 7.10
C ILE A 497 -26.89 27.26 8.10
N MET A 498 -26.96 28.55 7.77
CA MET A 498 -26.28 29.60 8.55
C MET A 498 -26.96 30.09 9.82
N THR A 499 -28.17 29.63 10.17
CA THR A 499 -28.86 30.10 11.38
C THR A 499 -29.66 29.01 12.08
N LEU A 500 -29.25 28.60 13.29
CA LEU A 500 -30.11 28.54 14.48
C LEU A 500 -29.34 28.02 15.74
N PRO A 501 -29.65 28.53 16.94
CA PRO A 501 -28.85 28.36 18.16
C PRO A 501 -29.22 27.11 18.97
N ARG A 502 -28.30 26.73 19.88
CA ARG A 502 -28.41 25.62 20.84
C ARG A 502 -29.43 25.92 21.95
N SER A 503 -30.31 24.97 22.27
CA SER A 503 -30.54 24.36 23.60
C SER A 503 -31.95 23.75 23.73
N ILE A 504 -32.07 22.61 24.43
CA ILE A 504 -33.05 22.28 25.52
C ILE A 504 -33.14 20.75 25.75
N HIS A 505 -33.17 20.38 27.03
CA HIS A 505 -33.34 19.04 27.63
C HIS A 505 -34.81 18.57 27.71
N LEU A 506 -35.05 17.23 27.71
CA LEU A 506 -35.71 16.43 28.80
C LEU A 506 -36.37 15.10 28.31
N ILE A 507 -35.99 14.00 28.99
CA ILE A 507 -36.71 12.81 29.57
C ILE A 507 -37.73 11.96 28.75
N PRO A 508 -37.67 10.60 28.83
CA PRO A 508 -38.53 9.65 28.09
C PRO A 508 -39.67 9.03 28.92
N THR A 509 -40.68 8.47 28.23
CA THR A 509 -41.65 7.51 28.81
C THR A 509 -41.96 6.33 27.88
N HIS A 510 -42.07 5.17 28.52
CA HIS A 510 -42.32 3.80 28.03
C HIS A 510 -43.63 3.58 27.24
N THR A 511 -43.78 2.45 26.53
CA THR A 511 -44.59 1.25 26.95
C THR A 511 -44.93 0.27 25.78
N ALA A 512 -44.64 -1.04 26.00
CA ALA A 512 -45.33 -2.30 25.56
C ALA A 512 -45.54 -2.63 24.05
N ALA A 513 -45.66 -3.88 23.54
CA ALA A 513 -45.71 -5.25 24.08
C ALA A 513 -45.48 -6.33 22.96
N ARG A 514 -44.82 -7.44 23.35
CA ARG A 514 -45.06 -8.90 23.11
C ARG A 514 -45.45 -9.48 21.72
N ASN A 515 -44.63 -10.38 21.15
CA ASN A 515 -44.70 -11.89 21.09
C ASN A 515 -45.42 -12.40 19.80
N ILE A 516 -45.05 -13.46 19.04
CA ILE A 516 -44.94 -14.92 19.30
C ILE A 516 -44.25 -15.58 18.04
N LEU A 517 -43.11 -16.28 18.17
CA LEU A 517 -42.84 -17.75 18.08
C LEU A 517 -43.05 -18.51 16.72
N ASN A 518 -41.97 -19.11 16.18
CA ASN A 518 -41.80 -20.52 15.72
C ASN A 518 -40.55 -20.70 14.81
N LYS A 519 -39.49 -21.34 15.31
CA LYS A 519 -39.04 -22.75 15.15
C LYS A 519 -38.41 -23.11 13.79
N ARG A 520 -37.11 -23.45 13.83
CA ARG A 520 -36.26 -24.07 12.79
C ARG A 520 -36.17 -25.60 12.98
N PRO A 521 -35.67 -26.32 11.97
CA PRO A 521 -34.64 -27.37 12.14
C PRO A 521 -33.39 -27.03 11.28
N GLU A 522 -32.19 -26.91 11.86
CA GLU A 522 -31.13 -27.92 12.07
C GLU A 522 -30.21 -28.15 10.85
N ASN A 523 -28.93 -27.78 11.06
CA ASN A 523 -27.78 -27.84 10.17
C ASN A 523 -27.06 -29.19 10.27
N VAL A 524 -26.31 -29.54 9.21
CA VAL A 524 -25.19 -30.48 9.26
C VAL A 524 -23.94 -29.74 8.79
N ASP A 525 -22.95 -29.60 9.69
CA ASP A 525 -21.64 -28.96 9.45
C ASP A 525 -20.56 -30.00 9.11
N MET A 526 -19.57 -29.59 8.31
CA MET A 526 -18.25 -30.22 8.16
C MET A 526 -17.16 -29.12 8.17
N PRO A 527 -15.94 -29.37 8.72
CA PRO A 527 -15.13 -28.33 9.36
C PRO A 527 -14.06 -27.66 8.48
N GLU A 528 -13.79 -26.38 8.78
CA GLU A 528 -12.72 -25.51 8.28
C GLU A 528 -11.36 -25.81 8.96
N GLU A 529 -10.28 -25.95 8.17
CA GLU A 529 -8.89 -25.84 8.65
C GLU A 529 -8.34 -24.43 8.35
N ILE A 530 -8.13 -23.65 9.41
CA ILE A 530 -7.50 -22.33 9.38
C ILE A 530 -5.98 -22.48 9.59
N MET A 531 -5.18 -22.16 8.57
CA MET A 531 -3.73 -22.00 8.71
C MET A 531 -3.41 -20.75 9.55
N THR A 532 -2.87 -20.95 10.75
CA THR A 532 -2.39 -19.88 11.64
C THR A 532 -0.88 -19.65 11.45
N LEU A 533 -0.46 -18.41 11.22
CA LEU A 533 0.95 -18.00 11.18
C LEU A 533 1.45 -17.60 12.59
N PRO A 534 2.73 -17.85 12.94
CA PRO A 534 3.25 -17.60 14.29
C PRO A 534 3.51 -16.11 14.57
N ARG A 535 3.41 -15.75 15.86
CA ARG A 535 3.61 -14.40 16.41
C ARG A 535 5.09 -13.99 16.35
N SER A 536 5.37 -12.86 15.69
CA SER A 536 6.59 -12.01 15.76
C SER A 536 7.96 -12.72 15.78
N ILE A 537 8.77 -12.49 14.73
CA ILE A 537 10.10 -13.11 14.55
C ILE A 537 11.21 -12.06 14.64
N HIS A 538 12.11 -12.22 15.60
CA HIS A 538 13.29 -11.37 15.77
C HIS A 538 14.42 -11.75 14.79
N LEU A 539 14.98 -10.77 14.07
CA LEU A 539 16.20 -10.95 13.27
C LEU A 539 17.42 -11.08 14.19
N ILE A 540 18.40 -11.90 13.78
CA ILE A 540 19.65 -12.12 14.53
C ILE A 540 20.67 -11.06 14.10
N PRO A 541 21.22 -10.24 15.02
CA PRO A 541 22.39 -9.40 14.76
C PRO A 541 23.61 -10.27 14.42
N THR A 542 24.48 -9.77 13.55
CA THR A 542 25.61 -10.40 12.85
C THR A 542 26.72 -11.06 13.73
N GLN A 543 26.38 -11.91 14.70
CA GLN A 543 27.34 -12.49 15.65
C GLN A 543 27.46 -14.02 15.65
N THR A 544 26.62 -14.79 14.95
CA THR A 544 26.59 -16.26 15.19
C THR A 544 27.16 -17.13 14.07
N ALA A 545 27.42 -16.63 12.86
CA ALA A 545 27.82 -17.49 11.74
C ALA A 545 29.32 -17.88 11.68
N THR A 546 30.23 -17.16 12.35
CA THR A 546 31.67 -17.33 12.08
C THR A 546 32.42 -18.32 12.98
N ARG A 547 31.79 -18.85 14.03
CA ARG A 547 32.47 -19.83 14.92
C ARG A 547 32.65 -21.22 14.26
N ASN A 548 31.82 -21.55 13.27
CA ASN A 548 31.89 -22.84 12.56
C ASN A 548 32.91 -22.88 11.41
N ILE A 549 33.45 -21.73 10.99
CA ILE A 549 34.41 -21.65 9.87
C ILE A 549 35.87 -21.78 10.34
N LEU A 550 36.20 -21.31 11.56
CA LEU A 550 37.55 -21.49 12.10
C LEU A 550 37.83 -22.92 12.60
N ASN A 551 36.85 -23.62 13.16
CA ASN A 551 37.06 -24.98 13.68
C ASN A 551 37.18 -26.06 12.60
N LYS A 552 36.66 -25.84 11.38
CA LYS A 552 36.80 -26.80 10.27
C LYS A 552 38.10 -26.68 9.47
N ARG A 553 38.89 -25.62 9.68
CA ARG A 553 40.20 -25.44 9.01
C ARG A 553 41.40 -25.99 9.82
N GLN A 554 41.22 -26.35 11.09
CA GLN A 554 42.30 -26.88 11.93
C GLN A 554 42.39 -28.43 11.98
N GLU A 555 41.41 -29.17 11.46
CA GLU A 555 41.43 -30.65 11.49
C GLU A 555 41.90 -31.35 10.20
N LYS A 556 42.44 -30.63 9.20
CA LYS A 556 42.98 -31.25 7.98
C LYS A 556 44.33 -30.68 7.55
N MET A 557 45.31 -30.68 8.45
CA MET A 557 46.73 -30.63 8.08
C MET A 557 47.56 -31.40 9.11
N SER A 558 47.78 -32.69 8.87
CA SER A 558 48.96 -33.41 9.41
C SER A 558 49.38 -34.48 8.40
N ALA A 559 50.70 -34.57 8.26
CA ALA A 559 51.47 -35.05 7.11
C ALA A 559 51.67 -36.59 7.08
N PRO A 560 52.31 -37.15 6.03
CA PRO A 560 52.19 -38.56 5.63
C PRO A 560 53.24 -39.47 6.27
N ASN A 561 52.92 -40.77 6.36
CA ASN A 561 53.88 -41.83 6.65
C ASN A 561 54.20 -42.64 5.39
N VAL A 562 55.50 -42.78 5.14
CA VAL A 562 56.16 -43.61 4.13
C VAL A 562 56.41 -45.00 4.71
N VAL A 563 56.07 -46.09 4.01
CA VAL A 563 56.83 -47.37 3.97
C VAL A 563 56.59 -48.06 2.61
N ALA A 564 57.65 -48.70 2.10
CA ALA A 564 57.89 -49.19 0.75
C ALA A 564 57.51 -50.67 0.47
N ALA A 565 57.76 -51.07 -0.80
CA ALA A 565 57.85 -52.42 -1.43
C ALA A 565 56.52 -53.01 -1.96
N SER A 566 56.41 -53.64 -3.14
CA SER A 566 57.35 -54.04 -4.21
C SER A 566 56.54 -54.54 -5.44
N SER A 567 57.19 -54.56 -6.63
CA SER A 567 56.91 -55.37 -7.85
C SER A 567 55.56 -55.15 -8.57
N SER A 568 55.44 -55.02 -9.90
CA SER A 568 56.24 -55.46 -11.04
C SER A 568 55.77 -54.74 -12.32
N LEU A 569 56.74 -54.37 -13.17
CA LEU A 569 56.61 -54.06 -14.63
C LEU A 569 56.07 -55.29 -15.40
N PRO A 570 55.60 -55.23 -16.67
CA PRO A 570 56.14 -54.49 -17.84
C PRO A 570 55.05 -53.80 -18.69
N ASP A 571 55.27 -53.09 -19.81
CA ASP A 571 56.37 -52.46 -20.55
C ASP A 571 55.74 -52.02 -21.89
N VAL A 572 56.43 -51.15 -22.66
CA VAL A 572 56.20 -50.85 -24.09
C VAL A 572 54.93 -50.01 -24.38
N SER A 573 54.90 -48.89 -25.11
CA SER A 573 55.75 -48.32 -26.18
C SER A 573 55.36 -46.84 -26.44
N THR A 574 56.36 -45.99 -26.68
CA THR A 574 56.30 -44.73 -27.46
C THR A 574 56.06 -45.05 -28.96
N PRO A 575 55.82 -44.12 -29.92
CA PRO A 575 56.33 -42.74 -29.93
C PRO A 575 55.51 -41.67 -30.69
N ASN A 576 56.14 -40.48 -30.77
CA ASN A 576 56.01 -39.48 -31.84
C ASN A 576 54.72 -38.64 -31.84
N THR A 577 54.70 -37.33 -32.11
CA THR A 577 55.65 -36.37 -32.67
C THR A 577 54.96 -34.99 -32.59
N VAL A 578 55.75 -33.90 -32.51
CA VAL A 578 55.63 -32.63 -33.28
C VAL A 578 54.22 -32.06 -33.49
N GLY A 579 53.87 -30.81 -33.17
CA GLY A 579 54.61 -29.57 -33.10
C GLY A 579 53.63 -28.44 -33.48
N GLU A 580 53.91 -27.23 -33.00
CA GLU A 580 53.50 -25.92 -33.54
C GLU A 580 52.09 -25.74 -34.15
N ARG A 581 51.20 -25.07 -33.41
CA ARG A 581 50.84 -23.64 -33.61
C ARG A 581 49.89 -23.14 -32.54
#